data_AF-A0A521X6L9-F1
#
_entry.id   AF-A0A521X6L9-F1
#
_cell.length_a   1.000
_cell.length_b   1.000
_cell.length_c   1.000
_cell.angle_alpha   90.00
_cell.angle_beta   90.00
_cell.angle_gamma   90.00
#
_symmetry.space_group_name_H-M   'P 1'
#
loop_
_entity.id
_entity.type
_entity.pdbx_description
1 polymer ?
#
loop_
_entity_poly.entity_id
_entity_poly.type
_entity_poly.pdbx_seq_one_letter_code
_entity_poly.pdbx_strand_id
1 'polypeptide(L)'
;MPLSLAFGLMFLSGCQTLSSLFSEREETVTIELPEPKLETIVTHEFELTDGENMVGAIAAINTRENDVLPDIARHYGLGYNDISIANSAVSPWTPKPDSRILLPLQFILPDSPHKGIALNLANMRLFYYPKKQPDKVYTYPVGIGRQGWNTPMGLTSVVAKDANPSWHVPASIHREHAEKGDSLPNVVGAGPDNPLGLYAMRLGIPGYLIHGTNKPYGIGMQISHGCVQLYPEDIEVLFKKTAIGTPVRIIHQPYLTAWHQDMLYLEAHEPLPKWAKDKARLKKQVVKQLHEISAKKSVTVDWDKVERILQRSDGIPTPILMQSLNESEISANAVQLSHPGQFYDQPVVEELKDSDWSIRVASFNDETKAQQLATMLNHQGPIIPARKIQKDDAYQVIAGPFKSKTEMKAAAKRIKMDFEIDGEPVKPRLTSVN
;
A
#
# COMPACT_ATOMS: atom_id res chain seq x y z
N MET A 1 -77.40 81.60 -2.39
CA MET A 1 -76.65 82.88 -2.35
C MET A 1 -76.17 83.08 -0.91
N PRO A 2 -74.94 83.53 -0.60
CA PRO A 2 -73.68 83.71 -1.37
C PRO A 2 -72.62 82.63 -0.97
N LEU A 3 -71.57 82.29 -1.72
CA LEU A 3 -70.39 83.00 -2.26
C LEU A 3 -69.36 83.46 -1.20
N SER A 4 -68.24 82.72 -1.05
CA SER A 4 -66.89 83.30 -1.02
C SER A 4 -65.78 82.25 -1.12
N LEU A 5 -64.89 82.52 -2.08
CA LEU A 5 -63.60 81.90 -2.39
C LEU A 5 -62.57 82.10 -1.27
N ALA A 6 -61.64 81.16 -1.13
CA ALA A 6 -60.20 81.48 -1.10
C ALA A 6 -59.36 80.26 -1.50
N PHE A 7 -58.42 80.52 -2.39
CA PHE A 7 -57.54 79.61 -3.12
C PHE A 7 -56.21 79.43 -2.36
N GLY A 8 -55.56 78.27 -2.41
CA GLY A 8 -54.20 78.16 -1.88
C GLY A 8 -53.54 76.78 -1.83
N LEU A 9 -52.75 76.49 -2.88
CA LEU A 9 -51.58 75.61 -2.97
C LEU A 9 -51.74 74.07 -3.04
N MET A 10 -51.30 73.55 -4.19
CA MET A 10 -50.92 72.17 -4.50
C MET A 10 -49.71 71.69 -3.67
N PHE A 11 -49.65 70.39 -3.35
CA PHE A 11 -48.54 69.50 -3.73
C PHE A 11 -49.01 68.03 -3.72
N LEU A 12 -48.67 67.32 -4.80
CA LEU A 12 -48.79 65.86 -4.97
C LEU A 12 -47.74 65.14 -4.12
N SER A 13 -48.06 63.97 -3.57
CA SER A 13 -47.39 62.68 -3.88
C SER A 13 -47.92 61.54 -3.01
N GLY A 14 -48.04 60.37 -3.63
CA GLY A 14 -48.79 59.22 -3.14
C GLY A 14 -48.08 58.36 -2.11
N CYS A 15 -48.90 57.63 -1.36
CA CYS A 15 -48.50 56.48 -0.56
C CYS A 15 -49.03 55.22 -1.26
N GLN A 16 -48.13 54.40 -1.80
CA GLN A 16 -48.38 52.98 -2.03
C GLN A 16 -47.41 52.18 -1.17
N THR A 17 -47.99 51.25 -0.43
CA THR A 17 -47.41 50.48 0.66
C THR A 17 -46.40 49.45 0.15
N LEU A 18 -45.20 49.45 0.73
CA LEU A 18 -44.17 48.42 0.59
C LEU A 18 -44.63 47.13 1.29
N SER A 19 -45.30 46.25 0.57
CA SER A 19 -45.65 44.89 1.04
C SER A 19 -44.88 43.78 0.30
N SER A 20 -43.76 44.09 -0.38
CA SER A 20 -42.95 43.09 -1.10
C SER A 20 -41.54 42.86 -0.53
N LEU A 21 -41.24 43.32 0.69
CA LEU A 21 -39.92 43.15 1.32
C LEU A 21 -39.81 42.02 2.33
N PHE A 22 -40.91 41.31 2.63
CA PHE A 22 -40.90 40.19 3.57
C PHE A 22 -41.63 38.98 2.96
N SER A 23 -41.00 38.39 1.93
CA SER A 23 -41.23 37.00 1.57
C SER A 23 -40.04 36.24 2.12
N GLU A 24 -40.08 35.87 3.39
CA GLU A 24 -39.12 34.94 3.98
C GLU A 24 -39.28 33.61 3.27
N ARG A 25 -38.38 33.36 2.33
CA ARG A 25 -38.17 32.05 1.75
C ARG A 25 -37.52 31.24 2.87
N GLU A 26 -38.27 30.31 3.47
CA GLU A 26 -37.67 29.28 4.32
C GLU A 26 -36.76 28.42 3.44
N GLU A 27 -35.51 28.86 3.26
CA GLU A 27 -34.43 27.98 2.86
C GLU A 27 -34.14 27.08 4.05
N THR A 28 -34.69 25.86 4.02
CA THR A 28 -34.18 24.76 4.83
C THR A 28 -32.71 24.60 4.51
N VAL A 29 -31.84 25.21 5.32
CA VAL A 29 -30.41 24.93 5.33
C VAL A 29 -30.27 23.53 5.92
N THR A 30 -30.20 22.54 5.06
CA THR A 30 -29.77 21.19 5.44
C THR A 30 -28.31 21.31 5.85
N ILE A 31 -28.05 21.39 7.16
CA ILE A 31 -26.71 21.20 7.69
C ILE A 31 -26.43 19.70 7.55
N GLU A 32 -25.84 19.29 6.42
CA GLU A 32 -25.22 17.97 6.31
C GLU A 32 -24.06 17.95 7.30
N LEU A 33 -24.31 17.43 8.50
CA LEU A 33 -23.24 17.06 9.42
C LEU A 33 -22.41 15.99 8.69
N PRO A 34 -21.08 16.18 8.54
CA PRO A 34 -20.26 15.19 7.87
C PRO A 34 -20.41 13.86 8.61
N GLU A 35 -20.68 12.78 7.87
CA GLU A 35 -20.80 11.46 8.47
C GLU A 35 -19.55 11.15 9.32
N PRO A 36 -19.73 10.51 10.49
CA PRO A 36 -18.62 10.19 11.37
C PRO A 36 -17.64 9.28 10.63
N LYS A 37 -16.40 9.75 10.45
CA LYS A 37 -15.32 8.96 9.85
C LYS A 37 -15.01 7.75 10.72
N LEU A 38 -14.93 6.57 10.12
CA LEU A 38 -14.58 5.35 10.85
C LEU A 38 -13.12 5.41 11.32
N GLU A 39 -12.88 4.97 12.55
CA GLU A 39 -11.53 4.91 13.11
C GLU A 39 -10.75 3.67 12.67
N THR A 40 -11.43 2.55 12.38
CA THR A 40 -10.80 1.28 12.01
C THR A 40 -11.57 0.56 10.90
N ILE A 41 -10.85 -0.31 10.18
CA ILE A 41 -11.38 -1.22 9.17
C ILE A 41 -10.70 -2.57 9.33
N VAL A 42 -11.40 -3.65 8.97
CA VAL A 42 -10.84 -5.00 8.95
C VAL A 42 -9.89 -5.13 7.76
N THR A 43 -8.65 -5.55 8.01
CA THR A 43 -7.58 -5.57 7.00
C THR A 43 -7.02 -6.97 6.70
N HIS A 44 -7.02 -7.88 7.68
CA HIS A 44 -6.31 -9.16 7.58
C HIS A 44 -7.19 -10.39 7.80
N GLU A 45 -8.14 -10.36 8.75
CA GLU A 45 -8.98 -11.52 9.11
C GLU A 45 -10.43 -11.25 8.71
N PHE A 46 -10.95 -12.05 7.78
CA PHE A 46 -12.32 -11.93 7.29
C PHE A 46 -13.10 -13.21 7.55
N GLU A 47 -14.39 -13.05 7.88
CA GLU A 47 -15.35 -14.13 7.89
C GLU A 47 -15.77 -14.44 6.44
N LEU A 48 -15.97 -15.72 6.13
CA LEU A 48 -16.43 -16.24 4.86
C LEU A 48 -17.84 -16.80 5.04
N THR A 49 -18.78 -16.27 4.25
CA THR A 49 -20.09 -16.90 4.12
C THR A 49 -20.10 -17.90 2.96
N ASP A 50 -21.00 -18.89 3.02
CA ASP A 50 -21.06 -19.93 1.99
C ASP A 50 -21.33 -19.33 0.60
N GLY A 51 -20.40 -19.56 -0.32
CA GLY A 51 -20.48 -19.06 -1.70
C GLY A 51 -19.92 -17.66 -1.93
N GLU A 52 -19.49 -16.97 -0.87
CA GLU A 52 -18.81 -15.68 -0.96
C GLU A 52 -17.35 -15.86 -1.38
N ASN A 53 -16.95 -15.15 -2.43
CA ASN A 53 -15.59 -15.18 -2.98
C ASN A 53 -14.96 -13.80 -3.04
N MET A 54 -15.44 -12.88 -2.20
CA MET A 54 -14.90 -11.53 -2.07
C MET A 54 -15.06 -11.08 -0.63
N VAL A 55 -14.04 -10.43 -0.09
CA VAL A 55 -14.02 -9.97 1.31
C VAL A 55 -13.48 -8.55 1.41
N GLY A 56 -13.82 -7.85 2.49
CA GLY A 56 -13.35 -6.50 2.77
C GLY A 56 -14.12 -5.41 2.01
N ALA A 57 -13.59 -4.20 2.05
CA ALA A 57 -14.26 -3.01 1.52
C ALA A 57 -13.23 -1.98 1.01
N ILE A 58 -13.65 -1.13 0.09
CA ILE A 58 -12.82 -0.01 -0.36
C ILE A 58 -12.91 1.12 0.66
N ALA A 59 -11.76 1.66 1.06
CA ALA A 59 -11.67 2.77 1.99
C ALA A 59 -10.85 3.93 1.40
N ALA A 60 -10.89 5.09 2.05
CA ALA A 60 -10.08 6.23 1.69
C ALA A 60 -9.60 6.99 2.94
N ILE A 61 -8.43 7.60 2.84
CA ILE A 61 -7.83 8.46 3.86
C ILE A 61 -7.29 9.73 3.20
N ASN A 62 -7.24 10.84 3.93
CA ASN A 62 -6.56 12.06 3.47
C ASN A 62 -5.18 12.12 4.11
N THR A 63 -4.16 12.41 3.32
CA THR A 63 -2.78 12.53 3.82
C THR A 63 -2.59 13.78 4.69
N ARG A 64 -1.65 13.70 5.61
CA ARG A 64 -1.05 14.82 6.35
C ARG A 64 0.36 15.10 5.84
N GLU A 65 0.99 16.12 6.41
CA GLU A 65 2.38 16.44 6.14
C GLU A 65 3.31 15.27 6.52
N ASN A 66 4.27 14.97 5.65
CA ASN A 66 5.26 13.88 5.81
C ASN A 66 4.72 12.44 5.75
N ASP A 67 3.42 12.25 5.51
CA ASP A 67 2.89 10.94 5.16
C ASP A 67 3.58 10.39 3.92
N VAL A 68 3.70 9.06 3.86
CA VAL A 68 4.09 8.36 2.65
C VAL A 68 3.23 7.13 2.43
N LEU A 69 3.03 6.77 1.17
CA LEU A 69 2.20 5.63 0.80
C LEU A 69 2.67 4.30 1.42
N PRO A 70 3.99 4.01 1.56
CA PRO A 70 4.45 2.79 2.23
C PRO A 70 4.00 2.68 3.69
N ASP A 71 3.99 3.78 4.45
CA ASP A 71 3.52 3.80 5.85
C ASP A 71 2.01 3.54 5.92
N ILE A 72 1.25 4.21 5.06
CA ILE A 72 -0.20 4.02 4.94
C ILE A 72 -0.50 2.56 4.55
N ALA A 73 0.21 2.04 3.55
CA ALA A 73 0.02 0.68 3.08
C ALA A 73 0.27 -0.34 4.18
N ARG A 74 1.41 -0.25 4.86
CA ARG A 74 1.75 -1.17 5.95
C ARG A 74 0.72 -1.10 7.08
N HIS A 75 0.31 0.11 7.49
CA HIS A 75 -0.69 0.29 8.54
C HIS A 75 -2.02 -0.41 8.23
N TYR A 76 -2.43 -0.43 6.95
CA TYR A 76 -3.69 -1.05 6.52
C TYR A 76 -3.51 -2.45 5.91
N GLY A 77 -2.34 -3.07 5.99
CA GLY A 77 -2.12 -4.41 5.43
C GLY A 77 -2.14 -4.45 3.90
N LEU A 78 -1.69 -3.39 3.23
CA LEU A 78 -1.49 -3.31 1.79
C LEU A 78 -0.01 -3.41 1.43
N GLY A 79 0.26 -3.92 0.24
CA GLY A 79 1.59 -3.86 -0.37
C GLY A 79 1.85 -2.50 -1.03
N TYR A 80 3.12 -2.22 -1.33
CA TYR A 80 3.54 -1.01 -2.04
C TYR A 80 2.81 -0.84 -3.38
N ASN A 81 2.70 -1.91 -4.18
CA ASN A 81 2.01 -1.85 -5.47
C ASN A 81 0.50 -1.65 -5.31
N ASP A 82 -0.15 -2.28 -4.31
CA ASP A 82 -1.59 -2.12 -4.07
C ASP A 82 -1.94 -0.63 -3.94
N ILE A 83 -1.22 0.10 -3.09
CA ILE A 83 -1.50 1.52 -2.84
C ILE A 83 -1.00 2.41 -3.98
N SER A 84 0.16 2.12 -4.57
CA SER A 84 0.78 3.02 -5.56
C SER A 84 0.07 2.95 -6.91
N ILE A 85 -0.40 1.77 -7.31
CA ILE A 85 -1.14 1.60 -8.57
C ILE A 85 -2.53 2.22 -8.45
N ALA A 86 -3.25 1.93 -7.37
CA ALA A 86 -4.57 2.51 -7.09
C ALA A 86 -4.55 4.04 -6.97
N ASN A 87 -3.39 4.64 -6.68
CA ASN A 87 -3.19 6.08 -6.51
C ASN A 87 -2.10 6.62 -7.44
N SER A 88 -2.07 6.19 -8.71
CA SER A 88 -1.00 6.50 -9.67
C SER A 88 -0.71 7.99 -9.91
N ALA A 89 -1.65 8.88 -9.58
CA ALA A 89 -1.47 10.33 -9.65
C ALA A 89 -0.74 10.95 -8.44
N VAL A 90 -0.51 10.17 -7.37
CA VAL A 90 0.10 10.61 -6.12
C VAL A 90 1.54 10.11 -6.02
N SER A 91 2.48 10.98 -5.63
CA SER A 91 3.86 10.56 -5.36
C SER A 91 3.91 9.63 -4.14
N PRO A 92 4.48 8.42 -4.25
CA PRO A 92 4.50 7.47 -3.12
C PRO A 92 5.28 7.94 -1.90
N TRP A 93 6.33 8.73 -2.11
CA TRP A 93 7.29 9.14 -1.08
C TRP A 93 7.16 10.60 -0.64
N THR A 94 6.35 11.37 -1.37
CA THR A 94 6.10 12.80 -1.10
C THR A 94 4.67 13.17 -1.53
N PRO A 95 3.63 12.46 -1.04
CA PRO A 95 2.26 12.87 -1.31
C PRO A 95 2.03 14.27 -0.76
N LYS A 96 1.23 15.07 -1.48
CA LYS A 96 0.85 16.40 -0.97
C LYS A 96 -0.11 16.23 0.21
N PRO A 97 -0.08 17.09 1.23
CA PRO A 97 -1.11 17.11 2.26
C PRO A 97 -2.52 17.20 1.67
N ASP A 98 -3.50 16.63 2.38
CA ASP A 98 -4.91 16.55 2.00
C ASP A 98 -5.22 15.77 0.72
N SER A 99 -4.23 15.09 0.13
CA SER A 99 -4.46 14.17 -0.99
C SER A 99 -5.35 13.02 -0.52
N ARG A 100 -6.43 12.76 -1.25
CA ARG A 100 -7.28 11.58 -1.03
C ARG A 100 -6.57 10.34 -1.55
N ILE A 101 -6.30 9.39 -0.66
CA ILE A 101 -5.66 8.10 -0.95
C ILE A 101 -6.73 7.01 -0.86
N LEU A 102 -6.93 6.30 -1.95
CA LEU A 102 -7.78 5.13 -2.01
C LEU A 102 -7.04 3.91 -1.47
N LEU A 103 -7.71 3.12 -0.65
CA LEU A 103 -7.22 1.90 -0.01
C LEU A 103 -8.01 0.72 -0.58
N PRO A 104 -7.46 -0.06 -1.52
CA PRO A 104 -8.12 -1.22 -2.11
C PRO A 104 -8.14 -2.41 -1.14
N LEU A 105 -8.85 -2.28 -0.02
CA LEU A 105 -8.99 -3.29 1.05
C LEU A 105 -10.13 -4.28 0.78
N GLN A 106 -10.54 -4.41 -0.48
CA GLN A 106 -11.51 -5.38 -0.94
C GLN A 106 -10.81 -6.36 -1.89
N PHE A 107 -10.97 -7.66 -1.65
CA PHE A 107 -10.19 -8.70 -2.32
C PHE A 107 -11.09 -9.77 -2.88
N ILE A 108 -10.98 -10.05 -4.18
CA ILE A 108 -11.54 -11.27 -4.75
C ILE A 108 -10.64 -12.45 -4.39
N LEU A 109 -11.25 -13.51 -3.85
CA LEU A 109 -10.53 -14.73 -3.49
C LEU A 109 -10.10 -15.48 -4.76
N PRO A 110 -8.87 -16.03 -4.79
CA PRO A 110 -8.39 -16.76 -5.95
C PRO A 110 -9.21 -18.02 -6.19
N ASP A 111 -9.44 -18.36 -7.47
CA ASP A 111 -10.11 -19.61 -7.86
C ASP A 111 -9.20 -20.81 -7.55
N SER A 112 -9.32 -21.27 -6.31
CA SER A 112 -8.55 -22.33 -5.71
C SER A 112 -9.28 -22.88 -4.49
N PRO A 113 -9.01 -24.13 -4.06
CA PRO A 113 -9.64 -24.65 -2.86
C PRO A 113 -9.31 -23.78 -1.64
N HIS A 114 -10.33 -23.40 -0.86
CA HIS A 114 -10.22 -22.68 0.42
C HIS A 114 -9.61 -23.57 1.52
N LYS A 115 -8.34 -23.96 1.34
CA LYS A 115 -7.63 -24.91 2.21
C LYS A 115 -6.14 -24.60 2.26
N GLY A 116 -5.64 -24.29 3.45
CA GLY A 116 -4.22 -23.97 3.64
C GLY A 116 -3.90 -22.62 3.01
N ILE A 117 -2.75 -22.51 2.33
CA ILE A 117 -2.27 -21.26 1.76
C ILE A 117 -2.51 -21.26 0.25
N ALA A 118 -3.15 -20.21 -0.27
CA ALA A 118 -3.15 -19.83 -1.67
C ALA A 118 -2.35 -18.54 -1.84
N LEU A 119 -1.24 -18.61 -2.58
CA LEU A 119 -0.42 -17.45 -2.92
C LEU A 119 -0.66 -17.09 -4.38
N ASN A 120 -1.30 -15.95 -4.64
CA ASN A 120 -1.46 -15.43 -5.98
C ASN A 120 -0.34 -14.43 -6.29
N LEU A 121 0.55 -14.81 -7.20
CA LEU A 121 1.70 -13.99 -7.57
C LEU A 121 1.29 -12.72 -8.33
N ALA A 122 0.14 -12.74 -9.01
CA ALA A 122 -0.28 -11.62 -9.86
C ALA A 122 -0.72 -10.39 -9.04
N ASN A 123 -1.47 -10.61 -7.95
CA ASN A 123 -1.86 -9.56 -7.01
C ASN A 123 -0.93 -9.47 -5.79
N MET A 124 0.19 -10.22 -5.81
CA MET A 124 1.17 -10.30 -4.73
C MET A 124 0.54 -10.49 -3.35
N ARG A 125 -0.44 -11.40 -3.26
CA ARG A 125 -1.21 -11.62 -2.04
C ARG A 125 -1.30 -13.07 -1.63
N LEU A 126 -1.20 -13.30 -0.33
CA LEU A 126 -1.32 -14.61 0.31
C LEU A 126 -2.66 -14.69 1.01
N PHE A 127 -3.43 -15.73 0.73
CA PHE A 127 -4.67 -16.09 1.40
C PHE A 127 -4.45 -17.37 2.22
N TYR A 128 -4.82 -17.37 3.49
CA TYR A 128 -4.73 -18.51 4.38
C TYR A 128 -6.10 -18.91 4.91
N TYR A 129 -6.48 -20.16 4.63
CA TYR A 129 -7.72 -20.81 5.03
C TYR A 129 -7.40 -21.85 6.12
N PRO A 130 -7.57 -21.52 7.41
CA PRO A 130 -7.25 -22.41 8.50
C PRO A 130 -8.19 -23.61 8.56
N LYS A 131 -7.61 -24.81 8.70
CA LYS A 131 -8.39 -26.07 8.79
C LYS A 131 -9.43 -26.08 9.93
N LYS A 132 -9.15 -25.38 11.03
CA LYS A 132 -10.00 -25.36 12.24
C LYS A 132 -11.07 -24.27 12.23
N GLN A 133 -11.05 -23.35 11.27
CA GLN A 133 -11.98 -22.22 11.14
C GLN A 133 -12.30 -22.06 9.64
N PRO A 134 -13.09 -22.99 9.07
CA PRO A 134 -13.35 -23.04 7.62
C PRO A 134 -14.13 -21.83 7.09
N ASP A 135 -14.78 -21.11 7.99
CA ASP A 135 -15.47 -19.84 7.83
C ASP A 135 -14.55 -18.62 7.89
N LYS A 136 -13.22 -18.80 7.92
CA LYS A 136 -12.27 -17.67 7.96
C LYS A 136 -11.30 -17.68 6.80
N VAL A 137 -10.94 -16.48 6.36
CA VAL A 137 -9.78 -16.24 5.50
C VAL A 137 -8.90 -15.17 6.11
N TYR A 138 -7.61 -15.43 6.09
CA TYR A 138 -6.59 -14.43 6.40
C TYR A 138 -5.92 -13.99 5.10
N THR A 139 -5.70 -12.70 4.90
CA THR A 139 -5.00 -12.20 3.72
C THR A 139 -3.85 -11.28 4.10
N TYR A 140 -2.72 -11.41 3.39
CA TYR A 140 -1.50 -10.66 3.64
C TYR A 140 -0.86 -10.24 2.32
N PRO A 141 -0.38 -8.99 2.18
CA PRO A 141 0.43 -8.61 1.04
C PRO A 141 1.80 -9.31 1.13
N VAL A 142 2.41 -9.59 -0.02
CA VAL A 142 3.72 -10.26 -0.07
C VAL A 142 4.69 -9.59 -1.03
N GLY A 143 5.98 -9.63 -0.69
CA GLY A 143 7.07 -9.45 -1.65
C GLY A 143 7.40 -10.78 -2.31
N ILE A 144 7.75 -10.75 -3.61
CA ILE A 144 8.07 -11.96 -4.37
C ILE A 144 9.42 -11.83 -5.10
N GLY A 145 9.84 -12.93 -5.72
CA GLY A 145 11.07 -13.01 -6.49
C GLY A 145 11.12 -12.01 -7.64
N ARG A 146 12.23 -11.27 -7.76
CA ARG A 146 12.51 -10.39 -8.90
C ARG A 146 12.66 -11.18 -10.20
N GLN A 147 12.59 -10.47 -11.33
CA GLN A 147 12.82 -11.08 -12.64
C GLN A 147 14.18 -11.80 -12.69
N GLY A 148 14.19 -13.03 -13.22
CA GLY A 148 15.36 -13.93 -13.20
C GLY A 148 15.47 -14.79 -11.94
N TRP A 149 14.78 -14.42 -10.86
CA TRP A 149 14.69 -15.13 -9.59
C TRP A 149 13.22 -15.40 -9.23
N ASN A 150 12.39 -15.74 -10.21
CA ASN A 150 10.95 -15.80 -10.02
C ASN A 150 10.54 -16.82 -8.96
N THR A 151 9.53 -16.47 -8.15
CA THR A 151 8.86 -17.42 -7.28
C THR A 151 8.16 -18.52 -8.11
N PRO A 152 8.32 -19.81 -7.76
CA PRO A 152 7.79 -20.93 -8.53
C PRO A 152 6.27 -21.02 -8.38
N MET A 153 5.58 -21.48 -9.43
CA MET A 153 4.18 -21.90 -9.34
C MET A 153 4.10 -23.38 -8.99
N GLY A 154 3.00 -23.81 -8.37
CA GLY A 154 2.71 -25.22 -8.16
C GLY A 154 2.10 -25.53 -6.80
N LEU A 155 2.01 -26.82 -6.51
CA LEU A 155 1.55 -27.36 -5.24
C LEU A 155 2.74 -27.76 -4.39
N THR A 156 2.71 -27.36 -3.12
CA THR A 156 3.72 -27.72 -2.12
C THR A 156 3.09 -27.70 -0.73
N SER A 157 3.91 -27.76 0.32
CA SER A 157 3.48 -27.62 1.70
C SER A 157 4.57 -26.98 2.55
N VAL A 158 4.20 -26.50 3.73
CA VAL A 158 5.16 -26.11 4.77
C VAL A 158 5.85 -27.37 5.31
N VAL A 159 7.16 -27.52 5.11
CA VAL A 159 7.91 -28.71 5.54
C VAL A 159 8.73 -28.49 6.81
N ALA A 160 9.08 -27.24 7.11
CA ALA A 160 9.76 -26.87 8.35
C ALA A 160 9.45 -25.43 8.71
N LYS A 161 9.62 -25.11 9.99
CA LYS A 161 9.34 -23.80 10.56
C LYS A 161 10.48 -23.47 11.53
N ASP A 162 11.03 -22.27 11.39
CA ASP A 162 12.15 -21.79 12.18
C ASP A 162 11.84 -20.40 12.72
N ALA A 163 11.98 -20.24 14.04
CA ALA A 163 11.86 -18.96 14.73
C ALA A 163 13.27 -18.48 15.07
N ASN A 164 13.56 -17.22 14.75
CA ASN A 164 14.90 -16.65 14.76
C ASN A 164 15.86 -17.43 13.82
N PRO A 165 15.52 -17.57 12.53
CA PRO A 165 16.30 -18.37 11.60
C PRO A 165 17.69 -17.75 11.39
N SER A 166 18.70 -18.60 11.22
CA SER A 166 19.98 -18.16 10.63
C SER A 166 19.89 -18.22 9.10
N TRP A 167 20.35 -17.17 8.43
CA TRP A 167 20.38 -17.12 6.97
C TRP A 167 21.74 -17.60 6.45
N HIS A 168 21.75 -18.78 5.86
CA HIS A 168 22.90 -19.29 5.12
C HIS A 168 22.89 -18.69 3.72
N VAL A 169 23.87 -17.82 3.44
CA VAL A 169 23.90 -17.03 2.22
C VAL A 169 24.12 -17.95 1.00
N PRO A 170 23.20 -17.98 0.03
CA PRO A 170 23.37 -18.78 -1.18
C PRO A 170 24.59 -18.32 -1.99
N ALA A 171 25.28 -19.26 -2.65
CA ALA A 171 26.44 -18.97 -3.49
C ALA A 171 26.15 -17.94 -4.60
N SER A 172 24.92 -17.88 -5.11
CA SER A 172 24.50 -16.87 -6.08
C SER A 172 24.48 -15.46 -5.50
N ILE A 173 24.06 -15.30 -4.26
CA ILE A 173 24.01 -14.00 -3.57
C ILE A 173 25.43 -13.55 -3.20
N HIS A 174 26.30 -14.47 -2.78
CA HIS A 174 27.73 -14.15 -2.63
C HIS A 174 28.34 -13.60 -3.91
N ARG A 175 28.01 -14.16 -5.08
CA ARG A 175 28.53 -13.70 -6.37
C ARG A 175 28.06 -12.28 -6.70
N GLU A 176 26.75 -12.01 -6.57
CA GLU A 176 26.18 -10.69 -6.83
C GLU A 176 26.76 -9.61 -5.90
N HIS A 177 26.95 -9.92 -4.61
CA HIS A 177 27.56 -8.97 -3.68
C HIS A 177 29.04 -8.74 -3.98
N ALA A 178 29.80 -9.79 -4.34
CA ALA A 178 31.20 -9.67 -4.69
C ALA A 178 31.42 -8.78 -5.93
N GLU A 179 30.53 -8.85 -6.93
CA GLU A 179 30.54 -7.97 -8.11
C GLU A 179 30.37 -6.49 -7.74
N LYS A 180 29.70 -6.19 -6.62
CA LYS A 180 29.53 -4.84 -6.05
C LYS A 180 30.63 -4.45 -5.06
N GLY A 181 31.68 -5.27 -4.91
CA GLY A 181 32.74 -5.04 -3.94
C GLY A 181 32.30 -5.25 -2.48
N ASP A 182 31.20 -5.98 -2.26
CA ASP A 182 30.69 -6.32 -0.94
C ASP A 182 30.95 -7.81 -0.61
N SER A 183 31.59 -8.06 0.53
CA SER A 183 31.82 -9.40 1.04
C SER A 183 30.80 -9.71 2.13
N LEU A 184 29.86 -10.59 1.81
CA LEU A 184 28.90 -11.11 2.79
C LEU A 184 29.50 -12.24 3.63
N PRO A 185 29.13 -12.37 4.91
CA PRO A 185 29.45 -13.55 5.70
C PRO A 185 28.72 -14.77 5.14
N ASN A 186 29.24 -15.98 5.39
CA ASN A 186 28.58 -17.23 4.98
C ASN A 186 27.24 -17.44 5.70
N VAL A 187 27.12 -16.89 6.91
CA VAL A 187 25.91 -16.98 7.74
C VAL A 187 25.64 -15.62 8.34
N VAL A 188 24.41 -15.16 8.19
CA VAL A 188 23.86 -14.03 8.96
C VAL A 188 22.99 -14.62 10.07
N GLY A 189 23.37 -14.39 11.32
CA GLY A 189 22.62 -14.87 12.49
C GLY A 189 21.26 -14.18 12.63
N ALA A 190 20.43 -14.64 13.55
CA ALA A 190 19.18 -13.95 13.87
C ALA A 190 19.45 -12.53 14.38
N GLY A 191 18.57 -11.59 14.03
CA GLY A 191 18.66 -10.19 14.47
C GLY A 191 18.14 -9.21 13.41
N PRO A 192 18.25 -7.89 13.68
CA PRO A 192 17.73 -6.83 12.80
C PRO A 192 18.33 -6.83 11.39
N ASP A 193 19.56 -7.31 11.23
CA ASP A 193 20.25 -7.38 9.95
C ASP A 193 19.90 -8.63 9.12
N ASN A 194 19.14 -9.58 9.69
CA ASN A 194 18.81 -10.81 9.00
C ASN A 194 17.68 -10.58 7.98
N PRO A 195 17.90 -10.83 6.68
CA PRO A 195 16.88 -10.60 5.66
C PRO A 195 15.74 -11.61 5.70
N LEU A 196 15.84 -12.69 6.48
CA LEU A 196 14.74 -13.61 6.72
C LEU A 196 13.75 -13.10 7.79
N GLY A 197 14.10 -12.03 8.51
CA GLY A 197 13.35 -11.58 9.68
C GLY A 197 13.37 -12.60 10.83
N LEU A 198 12.34 -12.55 11.68
CA LEU A 198 12.26 -13.37 12.90
C LEU A 198 11.59 -14.73 12.68
N TYR A 199 10.94 -14.96 11.54
CA TYR A 199 10.18 -16.19 11.28
C TYR A 199 10.35 -16.62 9.84
N ALA A 200 10.58 -17.92 9.64
CA ALA A 200 10.66 -18.53 8.32
C ALA A 200 9.95 -19.88 8.27
N MET A 201 9.21 -20.11 7.18
CA MET A 201 8.54 -21.36 6.85
C MET A 201 9.13 -21.90 5.56
N ARG A 202 9.81 -23.05 5.64
CA ARG A 202 10.38 -23.73 4.47
C ARG A 202 9.29 -24.45 3.70
N LEU A 203 9.34 -24.35 2.38
CA LEU A 203 8.44 -25.06 1.49
C LEU A 203 9.05 -26.39 1.04
N GLY A 204 8.20 -27.32 0.60
CA GLY A 204 8.63 -28.57 -0.03
C GLY A 204 9.32 -28.37 -1.38
N ILE A 205 9.37 -27.14 -1.90
CA ILE A 205 10.22 -26.75 -3.04
C ILE A 205 11.60 -26.35 -2.48
N PRO A 206 12.68 -27.10 -2.76
CA PRO A 206 13.99 -26.85 -2.18
C PRO A 206 14.46 -25.40 -2.42
N GLY A 207 14.95 -24.76 -1.35
CA GLY A 207 15.47 -23.39 -1.41
C GLY A 207 14.43 -22.28 -1.33
N TYR A 208 13.13 -22.59 -1.28
CA TYR A 208 12.07 -21.58 -1.18
C TYR A 208 11.44 -21.51 0.21
N LEU A 209 11.19 -20.29 0.66
CA LEU A 209 10.64 -19.98 1.97
C LEU A 209 9.52 -18.94 1.87
N ILE A 210 8.61 -18.99 2.83
CA ILE A 210 7.75 -17.88 3.21
C ILE A 210 8.33 -17.33 4.51
N HIS A 211 8.79 -16.08 4.54
CA HIS A 211 9.52 -15.52 5.68
C HIS A 211 9.22 -14.04 5.89
N GLY A 212 9.70 -13.47 6.99
CA GLY A 212 9.62 -12.03 7.23
C GLY A 212 10.62 -11.25 6.38
N THR A 213 10.86 -9.99 6.71
CA THR A 213 11.92 -9.21 6.05
C THR A 213 12.42 -8.15 7.00
N ASN A 214 13.68 -7.76 6.88
CA ASN A 214 14.17 -6.55 7.53
C ASN A 214 13.94 -5.29 6.68
N LYS A 215 13.48 -5.44 5.42
CA LYS A 215 13.17 -4.35 4.49
C LYS A 215 11.65 -4.31 4.19
N PRO A 216 10.80 -3.90 5.15
CA PRO A 216 9.34 -3.99 5.03
C PRO A 216 8.76 -3.14 3.90
N TYR A 217 9.39 -2.01 3.54
CA TYR A 217 8.99 -1.21 2.37
C TYR A 217 8.94 -2.01 1.05
N GLY A 218 9.62 -3.17 1.03
CA GLY A 218 9.69 -4.12 -0.07
C GLY A 218 8.43 -4.95 -0.34
N ILE A 219 7.51 -5.01 0.61
CA ILE A 219 6.30 -5.84 0.51
C ILE A 219 5.37 -5.30 -0.57
N GLY A 220 4.79 -6.18 -1.38
CA GLY A 220 4.05 -5.83 -2.58
C GLY A 220 4.92 -5.50 -3.78
N MET A 221 6.21 -5.89 -3.79
CA MET A 221 7.12 -5.72 -4.94
C MET A 221 7.89 -7.00 -5.31
N GLN A 222 8.48 -6.98 -6.51
CA GLN A 222 9.38 -8.01 -7.04
C GLN A 222 10.83 -7.72 -6.63
N ILE A 223 11.17 -7.95 -5.35
CA ILE A 223 12.49 -7.56 -4.79
C ILE A 223 13.36 -8.72 -4.30
N SER A 224 12.79 -9.91 -4.08
CA SER A 224 13.53 -11.01 -3.45
C SER A 224 14.31 -11.84 -4.47
N HIS A 225 15.19 -12.74 -4.00
CA HIS A 225 15.83 -13.78 -4.82
C HIS A 225 14.97 -15.04 -4.98
N GLY A 226 13.64 -14.93 -4.87
CA GLY A 226 12.68 -15.99 -5.20
C GLY A 226 11.80 -16.45 -4.05
N CYS A 227 12.21 -16.18 -2.81
CA CYS A 227 11.38 -16.43 -1.63
C CYS A 227 10.20 -15.45 -1.54
N VAL A 228 9.23 -15.80 -0.71
CA VAL A 228 8.04 -14.99 -0.42
C VAL A 228 8.29 -14.25 0.88
N GLN A 229 8.20 -12.93 0.85
CA GLN A 229 8.40 -12.06 2.00
C GLN A 229 7.05 -11.53 2.48
N LEU A 230 6.82 -11.53 3.79
CA LEU A 230 5.68 -10.87 4.44
C LEU A 230 6.22 -9.75 5.33
N TYR A 231 5.35 -8.82 5.74
CA TYR A 231 5.68 -7.91 6.82
C TYR A 231 6.07 -8.70 8.10
N PRO A 232 6.97 -8.17 8.95
CA PRO A 232 7.39 -8.84 10.19
C PRO A 232 6.23 -9.30 11.08
N GLU A 233 5.23 -8.44 11.24
CA GLU A 233 4.00 -8.69 12.00
C GLU A 233 3.13 -9.79 11.39
N ASP A 234 3.02 -9.81 10.06
CA ASP A 234 2.19 -10.76 9.32
C ASP A 234 2.79 -12.17 9.33
N ILE A 235 4.11 -12.28 9.12
CA ILE A 235 4.77 -13.58 9.14
C ILE A 235 4.66 -14.23 10.52
N GLU A 236 4.71 -13.45 11.60
CA GLU A 236 4.58 -13.97 12.95
C GLU A 236 3.20 -14.61 13.16
N VAL A 237 2.14 -13.90 12.74
CA VAL A 237 0.76 -14.39 12.84
C VAL A 237 0.58 -15.65 11.98
N LEU A 238 0.99 -15.61 10.72
CA LEU A 238 0.89 -16.75 9.80
C LEU A 238 1.70 -17.95 10.32
N PHE A 239 2.91 -17.72 10.82
CA PHE A 239 3.76 -18.73 11.42
C PHE A 239 3.05 -19.39 12.60
N LYS A 240 2.45 -18.61 13.51
CA LYS A 240 1.74 -19.18 14.68
C LYS A 240 0.48 -19.95 14.29
N LYS A 241 -0.25 -19.50 13.26
CA LYS A 241 -1.52 -20.11 12.84
C LYS A 241 -1.37 -21.35 11.93
N THR A 242 -0.23 -21.54 11.30
CA THR A 242 0.02 -22.66 10.36
C THR A 242 0.78 -23.81 11.03
N ALA A 243 0.57 -25.02 10.51
CA ALA A 243 1.30 -26.22 10.95
C ALA A 243 2.25 -26.71 9.86
N ILE A 244 3.25 -27.51 10.24
CA ILE A 244 3.98 -28.34 9.28
C ILE A 244 2.97 -29.26 8.59
N GLY A 245 3.08 -29.38 7.26
CA GLY A 245 2.12 -30.07 6.40
C GLY A 245 0.98 -29.19 5.90
N THR A 246 0.87 -27.92 6.29
CA THR A 246 -0.11 -26.99 5.69
C THR A 246 0.13 -26.93 4.18
N PRO A 247 -0.88 -27.25 3.34
CA PRO A 247 -0.73 -27.20 1.89
C PRO A 247 -0.56 -25.75 1.42
N VAL A 248 0.27 -25.56 0.41
CA VAL A 248 0.55 -24.27 -0.21
C VAL A 248 0.34 -24.43 -1.72
N ARG A 249 -0.50 -23.57 -2.29
CA ARG A 249 -0.73 -23.49 -3.73
C ARG A 249 -0.25 -22.13 -4.22
N ILE A 250 0.73 -22.12 -5.11
CA ILE A 250 1.26 -20.91 -5.70
C ILE A 250 0.73 -20.80 -7.14
N ILE A 251 -0.03 -19.75 -7.40
CA ILE A 251 -0.76 -19.52 -8.65
C ILE A 251 -0.42 -18.16 -9.25
N HIS A 252 -0.82 -17.98 -10.50
CA HIS A 252 -0.76 -16.70 -11.19
C HIS A 252 -2.14 -16.46 -11.84
N GLN A 253 -2.98 -15.70 -11.16
CA GLN A 253 -4.32 -15.34 -11.60
C GLN A 253 -4.42 -13.80 -11.64
N PRO A 254 -4.05 -13.16 -12.76
CA PRO A 254 -4.09 -11.70 -12.88
C PRO A 254 -5.49 -11.15 -13.07
N TYR A 255 -6.46 -11.98 -13.49
CA TYR A 255 -7.84 -11.59 -13.66
C TYR A 255 -8.69 -12.48 -12.75
N LEU A 256 -9.39 -11.86 -11.82
CA LEU A 256 -10.18 -12.51 -10.78
C LEU A 256 -11.64 -12.05 -10.92
N THR A 257 -12.58 -12.97 -10.69
CA THR A 257 -14.02 -12.65 -10.78
C THR A 257 -14.75 -13.24 -9.60
N ALA A 258 -15.68 -12.50 -9.02
CA ALA A 258 -16.54 -13.00 -7.96
C ALA A 258 -17.96 -12.45 -8.09
N TRP A 259 -18.92 -13.27 -7.66
CA TRP A 259 -20.21 -12.75 -7.23
C TRP A 259 -20.08 -12.25 -5.81
N HIS A 260 -20.57 -11.04 -5.58
CA HIS A 260 -20.76 -10.52 -4.23
C HIS A 260 -22.11 -9.81 -4.23
N GLN A 261 -22.99 -10.27 -3.35
CA GLN A 261 -24.42 -9.96 -3.42
C GLN A 261 -24.96 -10.30 -4.83
N ASP A 262 -25.69 -9.37 -5.46
CA ASP A 262 -26.26 -9.56 -6.80
C ASP A 262 -25.38 -8.99 -7.94
N MET A 263 -24.14 -8.63 -7.61
CA MET A 263 -23.22 -7.99 -8.56
C MET A 263 -22.08 -8.94 -8.93
N LEU A 264 -21.74 -8.94 -10.22
CA LEU A 264 -20.56 -9.62 -10.74
C LEU A 264 -19.40 -8.62 -10.75
N TYR A 265 -18.30 -8.97 -10.10
CA TYR A 265 -17.08 -8.16 -10.01
C TYR A 265 -15.96 -8.73 -10.88
N LEU A 266 -15.11 -7.83 -11.38
CA LEU A 266 -13.83 -8.13 -12.01
C LEU A 266 -12.73 -7.33 -11.31
N GLU A 267 -11.65 -8.01 -10.96
CA GLU A 267 -10.40 -7.43 -10.47
C GLU A 267 -9.29 -7.81 -11.47
N ALA A 268 -8.46 -6.85 -11.85
CA ALA A 268 -7.43 -7.03 -12.86
C ALA A 268 -6.08 -6.49 -12.41
N HIS A 269 -5.04 -7.27 -12.69
CA HIS A 269 -3.64 -6.98 -12.41
C HIS A 269 -2.80 -7.18 -13.66
N GLU A 270 -1.72 -6.41 -13.79
CA GLU A 270 -0.79 -6.60 -14.88
C GLU A 270 -0.07 -7.96 -14.72
N PRO A 271 -0.07 -8.84 -15.74
CA PRO A 271 0.71 -10.08 -15.66
C PRO A 271 2.19 -9.78 -15.42
N LEU A 272 2.80 -10.49 -14.47
CA LEU A 272 4.23 -10.33 -14.16
C LEU A 272 5.08 -10.53 -15.43
N PRO A 273 6.27 -9.89 -15.54
CA PRO A 273 7.10 -9.93 -16.76
C PRO A 273 7.35 -11.34 -17.32
N LYS A 274 7.51 -12.34 -16.45
CA LYS A 274 7.66 -13.75 -16.82
C LYS A 274 6.51 -14.28 -17.69
N TRP A 275 5.28 -13.81 -17.46
CA TRP A 275 4.05 -14.21 -18.14
C TRP A 275 3.48 -13.10 -19.04
N ALA A 276 4.24 -12.05 -19.34
CA ALA A 276 3.77 -10.94 -20.18
C ALA A 276 3.29 -11.43 -21.57
N LYS A 277 3.95 -12.45 -22.14
CA LYS A 277 3.55 -13.06 -23.43
C LYS A 277 2.18 -13.75 -23.38
N ASP A 278 1.73 -14.17 -22.20
CA ASP A 278 0.44 -14.82 -22.00
C ASP A 278 -0.72 -13.84 -21.88
N LYS A 279 -0.47 -12.53 -21.74
CA LYS A 279 -1.49 -11.50 -21.47
C LYS A 279 -2.70 -11.59 -22.40
N ALA A 280 -2.48 -11.66 -23.70
CA ALA A 280 -3.57 -11.75 -24.68
C ALA A 280 -4.40 -13.04 -24.53
N ARG A 281 -3.75 -14.17 -24.21
CA ARG A 281 -4.42 -15.45 -23.95
C ARG A 281 -5.24 -15.39 -22.66
N LEU A 282 -4.68 -14.83 -21.59
CA LEU A 282 -5.33 -14.66 -20.30
C LEU A 282 -6.56 -13.74 -20.40
N LYS A 283 -6.46 -12.62 -21.14
CA LYS A 283 -7.60 -11.73 -21.42
C LYS A 283 -8.74 -12.48 -22.13
N LYS A 284 -8.42 -13.27 -23.17
CA LYS A 284 -9.42 -14.09 -23.87
C LYS A 284 -10.07 -15.11 -22.94
N GLN A 285 -9.31 -15.70 -22.02
CA GLN A 285 -9.83 -16.67 -21.06
C GLN A 285 -10.84 -16.04 -20.09
N VAL A 286 -10.51 -14.88 -19.48
CA VAL A 286 -11.45 -14.22 -18.56
C VAL A 286 -12.69 -13.70 -19.29
N VAL A 287 -12.56 -13.16 -20.51
CA VAL A 287 -13.73 -12.73 -21.31
C VAL A 287 -14.66 -13.91 -21.61
N LYS A 288 -14.09 -15.06 -22.00
CA LYS A 288 -14.87 -16.29 -22.22
C LYS A 288 -15.59 -16.73 -20.92
N GLN A 289 -14.86 -16.73 -19.80
CA GLN A 289 -15.43 -17.08 -18.49
C GLN A 289 -16.59 -16.14 -18.11
N LEU A 290 -16.46 -14.83 -18.36
CA LEU A 290 -17.51 -13.85 -18.11
C LEU A 290 -18.76 -14.08 -18.96
N HIS A 291 -18.60 -14.46 -20.24
CA HIS A 291 -19.74 -14.90 -21.07
C HIS A 291 -20.45 -16.14 -20.49
N GLU A 292 -19.69 -17.13 -20.02
CA GLU A 292 -20.26 -18.34 -19.41
C GLU A 292 -21.00 -18.03 -18.10
N ILE A 293 -20.41 -17.20 -17.22
CA ILE A 293 -21.00 -16.78 -15.94
C ILE A 293 -22.28 -15.96 -16.17
N SER A 294 -22.23 -14.99 -17.08
CA SER A 294 -23.36 -14.10 -17.36
C SER A 294 -24.54 -14.84 -17.97
N ALA A 295 -24.29 -15.77 -18.91
CA ALA A 295 -25.33 -16.61 -19.49
C ALA A 295 -26.02 -17.47 -18.43
N LYS A 296 -25.25 -18.06 -17.50
CA LYS A 296 -25.78 -18.92 -16.44
C LYS A 296 -26.71 -18.19 -15.47
N LYS A 297 -26.44 -16.92 -15.15
CA LYS A 297 -27.29 -16.09 -14.27
C LYS A 297 -28.25 -15.14 -15.02
N SER A 298 -28.28 -15.18 -16.35
CA SER A 298 -29.10 -14.31 -17.20
C SER A 298 -28.92 -12.81 -16.90
N VAL A 299 -27.67 -12.38 -16.69
CA VAL A 299 -27.31 -10.97 -16.44
C VAL A 299 -26.62 -10.33 -17.65
N THR A 300 -26.73 -9.02 -17.78
CA THR A 300 -26.07 -8.25 -18.85
C THR A 300 -24.79 -7.61 -18.34
N VAL A 301 -23.66 -8.00 -18.93
CA VAL A 301 -22.33 -7.43 -18.66
C VAL A 301 -22.11 -6.16 -19.47
N ASP A 302 -21.54 -5.14 -18.84
CA ASP A 302 -21.02 -3.92 -19.46
C ASP A 302 -19.59 -4.20 -19.98
N TRP A 303 -19.49 -4.53 -21.27
CA TRP A 303 -18.21 -4.91 -21.89
C TRP A 303 -17.22 -3.76 -22.05
N ASP A 304 -17.69 -2.52 -22.17
CA ASP A 304 -16.83 -1.34 -22.20
C ASP A 304 -16.18 -1.11 -20.83
N LYS A 305 -16.91 -1.41 -19.75
CA LYS A 305 -16.34 -1.41 -18.39
C LYS A 305 -15.34 -2.54 -18.20
N VAL A 306 -15.61 -3.75 -18.70
CA VAL A 306 -14.65 -4.87 -18.67
C VAL A 306 -13.34 -4.50 -19.35
N GLU A 307 -13.39 -3.93 -20.56
CA GLU A 307 -12.15 -3.56 -21.28
C GLU A 307 -11.36 -2.49 -20.52
N ARG A 308 -12.03 -1.49 -19.94
CA ARG A 308 -11.37 -0.47 -19.10
C ARG A 308 -10.68 -1.07 -17.89
N ILE A 309 -11.31 -1.99 -17.17
CA ILE A 309 -10.71 -2.69 -16.03
C ILE A 309 -9.47 -3.49 -16.47
N LEU A 310 -9.58 -4.23 -17.58
CA LEU A 310 -8.46 -5.00 -18.14
C LEU A 310 -7.34 -4.11 -18.70
N GLN A 311 -7.61 -2.85 -19.02
CA GLN A 311 -6.61 -1.88 -19.48
C GLN A 311 -5.89 -1.23 -18.31
N ARG A 312 -6.63 -0.74 -17.30
CA ARG A 312 -6.03 -0.06 -16.15
C ARG A 312 -5.29 -1.02 -15.21
N SER A 313 -5.80 -2.24 -15.04
CA SER A 313 -5.19 -3.29 -14.19
C SER A 313 -4.74 -2.78 -12.82
N ASP A 314 -5.63 -2.03 -12.16
CA ASP A 314 -5.37 -1.28 -10.94
C ASP A 314 -5.58 -2.07 -9.65
N GLY A 315 -5.98 -3.34 -9.75
CA GLY A 315 -6.24 -4.20 -8.62
C GLY A 315 -7.49 -3.85 -7.81
N ILE A 316 -8.35 -2.94 -8.29
CA ILE A 316 -9.60 -2.55 -7.60
C ILE A 316 -10.75 -3.42 -8.13
N PRO A 317 -11.37 -4.29 -7.30
CA PRO A 317 -12.59 -5.00 -7.69
C PRO A 317 -13.68 -4.02 -8.12
N THR A 318 -14.23 -4.22 -9.31
CA THR A 318 -15.26 -3.33 -9.87
C THR A 318 -16.44 -4.14 -10.40
N PRO A 319 -17.70 -3.76 -10.10
CA PRO A 319 -18.86 -4.44 -10.62
C PRO A 319 -18.99 -4.16 -12.13
N ILE A 320 -19.32 -5.21 -12.89
CA ILE A 320 -19.29 -5.21 -14.37
C ILE A 320 -20.65 -5.41 -15.02
N LEU A 321 -21.75 -5.32 -14.26
CA LEU A 321 -23.10 -5.39 -14.83
C LEU A 321 -23.56 -4.03 -15.36
N MET A 322 -24.51 -4.01 -16.28
CA MET A 322 -25.15 -2.77 -16.73
C MET A 322 -25.69 -1.97 -15.54
N GLN A 323 -25.53 -0.63 -15.59
CA GLN A 323 -25.98 0.31 -14.55
C GLN A 323 -25.35 0.10 -13.16
N SER A 324 -24.30 -0.73 -13.06
CA SER A 324 -23.50 -0.84 -11.84
C SER A 324 -22.56 0.34 -11.67
N LEU A 325 -22.10 0.58 -10.43
CA LEU A 325 -21.16 1.65 -10.09
C LEU A 325 -19.93 1.65 -11.00
N ASN A 326 -19.49 2.83 -11.39
CA ASN A 326 -18.24 3.07 -12.08
C ASN A 326 -17.10 3.38 -11.09
N GLU A 327 -15.88 3.51 -11.58
CA GLU A 327 -14.68 3.73 -10.77
C GLU A 327 -14.74 5.02 -9.93
N SER A 328 -15.20 6.12 -10.51
CA SER A 328 -15.36 7.39 -9.80
C SER A 328 -16.38 7.28 -8.67
N GLU A 329 -17.48 6.56 -8.92
CA GLU A 329 -18.51 6.30 -7.90
C GLU A 329 -18.00 5.38 -6.79
N ILE A 330 -17.21 4.34 -7.10
CA ILE A 330 -16.59 3.47 -6.10
C ILE A 330 -15.63 4.28 -5.21
N SER A 331 -14.80 5.13 -5.82
CA SER A 331 -13.87 5.99 -5.09
C SER A 331 -14.58 7.05 -4.23
N ALA A 332 -15.69 7.60 -4.73
CA ALA A 332 -16.53 8.53 -3.99
C ALA A 332 -17.24 7.86 -2.81
N ASN A 333 -17.72 6.62 -3.00
CA ASN A 333 -18.41 5.82 -1.99
C ASN A 333 -17.46 5.05 -1.07
N ALA A 334 -16.15 5.20 -1.23
CA ALA A 334 -15.16 4.55 -0.39
C ALA A 334 -15.32 5.00 1.07
N VAL A 335 -15.23 4.04 1.99
CA VAL A 335 -15.34 4.28 3.43
C VAL A 335 -14.29 5.29 3.86
N GLN A 336 -14.72 6.47 4.33
CA GLN A 336 -13.79 7.50 4.79
C GLN A 336 -13.26 7.16 6.17
N LEU A 337 -11.95 6.91 6.24
CA LEU A 337 -11.24 6.67 7.49
C LEU A 337 -10.70 7.97 8.07
N SER A 338 -10.61 7.98 9.40
CA SER A 338 -9.84 8.97 10.15
C SER A 338 -8.35 8.71 10.01
N HIS A 339 -7.57 9.78 9.87
CA HIS A 339 -6.11 9.64 9.87
C HIS A 339 -5.60 9.38 11.30
N PRO A 340 -4.83 8.30 11.54
CA PRO A 340 -4.35 7.95 12.87
C PRO A 340 -3.39 9.02 13.43
N GLY A 341 -3.06 8.96 14.73
CA GLY A 341 -2.02 9.85 15.28
C GLY A 341 -0.64 9.57 14.66
N GLN A 342 -0.34 8.30 14.43
CA GLN A 342 0.88 7.79 13.81
C GLN A 342 0.56 6.50 13.07
N PHE A 343 1.17 6.25 11.92
CA PHE A 343 1.02 4.97 11.22
C PHE A 343 1.80 3.85 11.95
N TYR A 344 1.44 2.60 11.66
CA TYR A 344 2.01 1.45 12.36
C TYR A 344 3.47 1.29 11.97
N ASP A 345 4.36 1.25 12.96
CA ASP A 345 5.81 1.13 12.77
C ASP A 345 6.39 2.20 11.83
N GLN A 346 5.75 3.38 11.79
CA GLN A 346 6.22 4.55 11.05
C GLN A 346 7.61 4.97 11.59
N PRO A 347 8.62 5.14 10.71
CA PRO A 347 9.97 5.50 11.15
C PRO A 347 10.00 6.81 11.94
N VAL A 348 10.53 6.75 13.17
CA VAL A 348 10.78 7.94 14.00
C VAL A 348 12.24 8.36 13.84
N VAL A 349 12.44 9.59 13.38
CA VAL A 349 13.78 10.15 13.17
C VAL A 349 14.18 10.97 14.40
N GLU A 350 15.16 10.47 15.16
CA GLU A 350 15.72 11.20 16.29
C GLU A 350 16.33 12.55 15.87
N GLU A 351 16.24 13.53 16.77
CA GLU A 351 16.94 14.81 16.62
C GLU A 351 18.45 14.60 16.48
N LEU A 352 19.07 15.33 15.56
CA LEU A 352 20.52 15.29 15.35
C LEU A 352 21.21 16.29 16.29
N LYS A 353 22.09 15.81 17.16
CA LYS A 353 22.88 16.66 18.06
C LYS A 353 24.29 16.88 17.52
N ASP A 354 24.94 17.96 17.95
CA ASP A 354 26.35 18.25 17.61
C ASP A 354 27.32 17.15 18.03
N SER A 355 26.97 16.35 19.05
CA SER A 355 27.76 15.21 19.53
C SER A 355 27.64 13.95 18.66
N ASP A 356 26.72 13.91 17.70
CA ASP A 356 26.43 12.73 16.90
C ASP A 356 27.27 12.67 15.62
N TRP A 357 27.58 11.45 15.18
CA TRP A 357 28.08 11.25 13.82
C TRP A 357 26.92 11.37 12.83
N SER A 358 27.19 11.96 11.67
CA SER A 358 26.23 12.02 10.57
C SER A 358 26.91 11.89 9.21
N ILE A 359 26.12 11.79 8.15
CA ILE A 359 26.55 11.71 6.76
C ILE A 359 25.80 12.77 5.98
N ARG A 360 26.51 13.65 5.28
CA ARG A 360 25.92 14.48 4.23
C ARG A 360 25.76 13.60 3.00
N VAL A 361 24.53 13.19 2.72
CA VAL A 361 24.24 12.20 1.69
C VAL A 361 24.24 12.86 0.30
N ALA A 362 23.46 13.92 0.14
CA ALA A 362 23.33 14.63 -1.14
C ALA A 362 22.84 16.07 -0.91
N SER A 363 22.96 16.90 -1.95
CA SER A 363 22.39 18.25 -1.99
C SER A 363 21.54 18.41 -3.25
N PHE A 364 20.40 19.09 -3.11
CA PHE A 364 19.43 19.31 -4.18
C PHE A 364 19.00 20.78 -4.20
N ASN A 365 18.66 21.28 -5.39
CA ASN A 365 17.98 22.58 -5.52
C ASN A 365 16.45 22.45 -5.35
N ASP A 366 15.95 21.21 -5.32
CA ASP A 366 14.53 20.86 -5.22
C ASP A 366 14.27 20.23 -3.85
N GLU A 367 13.43 20.89 -3.07
CA GLU A 367 13.03 20.47 -1.73
C GLU A 367 12.37 19.09 -1.72
N THR A 368 11.53 18.81 -2.72
CA THR A 368 10.76 17.56 -2.84
C THR A 368 11.70 16.39 -3.09
N LYS A 369 12.72 16.56 -3.93
CA LYS A 369 13.73 15.51 -4.16
C LYS A 369 14.58 15.23 -2.93
N ALA A 370 14.96 16.28 -2.19
CA ALA A 370 15.67 16.11 -0.92
C ALA A 370 14.80 15.37 0.11
N GLN A 371 13.52 15.75 0.23
CA GLN A 371 12.57 15.08 1.11
C GLN A 371 12.37 13.62 0.71
N GLN A 372 12.17 13.35 -0.58
CA GLN A 372 12.01 11.99 -1.11
C GLN A 372 13.19 11.09 -0.71
N LEU A 373 14.43 11.54 -0.95
CA LEU A 373 15.61 10.74 -0.58
C LEU A 373 15.69 10.53 0.94
N ALA A 374 15.46 11.58 1.75
CA ALA A 374 15.44 11.45 3.21
C ALA A 374 14.41 10.42 3.66
N THR A 375 13.19 10.46 3.13
CA THR A 375 12.15 9.50 3.49
C THR A 375 12.47 8.08 3.03
N MET A 376 13.02 7.89 1.82
CA MET A 376 13.46 6.57 1.35
C MET A 376 14.57 5.96 2.22
N LEU A 377 15.47 6.79 2.75
CA LEU A 377 16.50 6.36 3.71
C LEU A 377 15.89 5.93 5.06
N ASN A 378 14.92 6.69 5.57
CA ASN A 378 14.19 6.36 6.79
C ASN A 378 13.47 5.02 6.73
N HIS A 379 13.11 4.56 5.52
CA HIS A 379 12.42 3.30 5.30
C HIS A 379 13.35 2.13 4.97
N GLN A 380 14.68 2.34 5.00
CA GLN A 380 15.61 1.24 4.82
C GLN A 380 15.56 0.22 5.96
N GLY A 381 16.04 -0.98 5.66
CA GLY A 381 16.14 -2.08 6.63
C GLY A 381 17.58 -2.47 6.91
N PRO A 382 18.11 -2.28 8.14
CA PRO A 382 17.57 -1.47 9.25
C PRO A 382 17.43 0.03 8.91
N ILE A 383 16.69 0.79 9.72
CA ILE A 383 16.43 2.22 9.46
C ILE A 383 17.75 3.00 9.30
N ILE A 384 17.79 3.88 8.30
CA ILE A 384 18.85 4.89 8.16
C ILE A 384 18.19 6.25 8.46
N PRO A 385 18.26 6.74 9.70
CA PRO A 385 17.58 7.97 10.07
C PRO A 385 18.16 9.13 9.25
N ALA A 386 17.29 9.92 8.61
CA ALA A 386 17.66 10.92 7.63
C ALA A 386 16.67 12.08 7.65
N ARG A 387 17.19 13.28 7.40
CA ARG A 387 16.40 14.51 7.33
C ARG A 387 16.86 15.39 6.18
N LYS A 388 15.93 16.20 5.70
CA LYS A 388 16.21 17.35 4.84
C LYS A 388 16.56 18.54 5.73
N ILE A 389 17.59 19.31 5.35
CA ILE A 389 17.97 20.57 5.98
C ILE A 389 18.12 21.62 4.88
N GLN A 390 17.49 22.78 5.03
CA GLN A 390 17.76 23.92 4.16
C GLN A 390 19.06 24.59 4.61
N LYS A 391 20.00 24.78 3.68
CA LYS A 391 21.25 25.49 3.92
C LYS A 391 21.58 26.33 2.69
N ASP A 392 21.73 27.63 2.92
CA ASP A 392 21.87 28.62 1.85
C ASP A 392 20.69 28.48 0.85
N ASP A 393 20.96 28.46 -0.45
CA ASP A 393 19.94 28.28 -1.50
C ASP A 393 19.71 26.80 -1.89
N ALA A 394 20.11 25.84 -1.06
CA ALA A 394 20.03 24.41 -1.34
C ALA A 394 19.43 23.58 -0.19
N TYR A 395 18.95 22.38 -0.53
CA TYR A 395 18.42 21.40 0.40
C TYR A 395 19.38 20.22 0.52
N GLN A 396 19.88 19.97 1.72
CA GLN A 396 20.83 18.90 2.02
C GLN A 396 20.11 17.75 2.70
N VAL A 397 20.47 16.52 2.33
CA VAL A 397 20.01 15.31 3.02
C VAL A 397 21.10 14.85 3.98
N ILE A 398 20.78 14.83 5.28
CA ILE A 398 21.69 14.43 6.34
C ILE A 398 21.16 13.14 7.00
N ALA A 399 21.94 12.08 6.94
CA ALA A 399 21.70 10.82 7.64
C ALA A 399 22.41 10.81 9.02
N GLY A 400 21.74 10.36 10.06
CA GLY A 400 22.16 10.37 11.47
C GLY A 400 20.94 10.48 12.40
N PRO A 401 21.05 10.67 13.71
CA PRO A 401 22.29 10.54 14.46
C PRO A 401 22.81 9.11 14.41
N PHE A 402 24.13 8.95 14.34
CA PHE A 402 24.82 7.70 14.59
C PHE A 402 25.67 7.87 15.84
N LYS A 403 25.59 6.92 16.78
CA LYS A 403 26.27 7.02 18.09
C LYS A 403 27.76 6.76 17.99
N SER A 404 28.22 6.12 16.91
CA SER A 404 29.64 5.83 16.69
C SER A 404 30.06 6.00 15.24
N LYS A 405 31.38 6.19 15.04
CA LYS A 405 31.99 6.17 13.71
C LYS A 405 31.77 4.84 12.98
N THR A 406 31.67 3.73 13.71
CA THR A 406 31.45 2.39 13.15
C THR A 406 30.04 2.27 12.58
N GLU A 407 29.04 2.70 13.35
CA GLU A 407 27.63 2.73 12.92
C GLU A 407 27.44 3.63 11.69
N MET A 408 28.02 4.83 11.73
CA MET A 408 28.02 5.75 10.58
C MET A 408 28.65 5.11 9.33
N LYS A 409 29.80 4.43 9.47
CA LYS A 409 30.43 3.74 8.32
C LYS A 409 29.56 2.61 7.77
N ALA A 410 28.88 1.87 8.63
CA ALA A 410 27.96 0.82 8.22
C ALA A 410 26.77 1.42 7.42
N ALA A 411 26.19 2.52 7.91
CA ALA A 411 25.16 3.25 7.19
C ALA A 411 25.66 3.80 5.84
N ALA A 412 26.84 4.42 5.80
CA ALA A 412 27.44 4.95 4.57
C ALA A 412 27.64 3.85 3.51
N LYS A 413 28.11 2.66 3.92
CA LYS A 413 28.25 1.51 3.03
C LYS A 413 26.89 1.10 2.43
N ARG A 414 25.85 1.06 3.26
CA ARG A 414 24.48 0.73 2.82
C ARG A 414 23.91 1.78 1.87
N ILE A 415 24.09 3.06 2.15
CA ILE A 415 23.70 4.16 1.25
C ILE A 415 24.37 3.99 -0.12
N LYS A 416 25.68 3.72 -0.14
CA LYS A 416 26.40 3.48 -1.40
C LYS A 416 25.86 2.26 -2.15
N MET A 417 25.59 1.16 -1.47
CA MET A 417 25.13 -0.07 -2.10
C MET A 417 23.69 -0.02 -2.61
N ASP A 418 22.79 0.57 -1.83
CA ASP A 418 21.35 0.56 -2.09
C ASP A 418 20.90 1.78 -2.92
N PHE A 419 21.66 2.88 -2.91
CA PHE A 419 21.33 4.13 -3.59
C PHE A 419 22.41 4.65 -4.55
N GLU A 420 23.59 4.00 -4.62
CA GLU A 420 24.72 4.44 -5.46
C GLU A 420 25.23 5.86 -5.14
N ILE A 421 25.10 6.27 -3.87
CA ILE A 421 25.53 7.59 -3.39
C ILE A 421 26.73 7.45 -2.44
N ASP A 422 27.81 8.17 -2.76
CA ASP A 422 28.95 8.34 -1.88
C ASP A 422 28.74 9.55 -0.94
N GLY A 423 28.19 9.29 0.24
CA GLY A 423 27.96 10.32 1.26
C GLY A 423 29.23 10.73 2.02
N GLU A 424 29.30 12.00 2.43
CA GLU A 424 30.43 12.56 3.16
C GLU A 424 30.24 12.47 4.69
N PRO A 425 31.16 11.84 5.44
CA PRO A 425 31.08 11.80 6.90
C PRO A 425 31.21 13.18 7.54
N VAL A 426 30.30 13.49 8.46
CA VAL A 426 30.33 14.67 9.31
C VAL A 426 30.69 14.25 10.73
N LYS A 427 31.78 14.81 11.26
CA LYS A 427 32.28 14.50 12.60
C LYS A 427 31.48 15.27 13.66
N PRO A 428 31.29 14.67 14.85
CA PRO A 428 30.80 15.38 16.02
C PRO A 428 31.63 16.65 16.30
N ARG A 429 30.95 17.73 16.63
CA ARG A 429 31.59 18.91 17.22
C ARG A 429 31.67 18.65 18.73
N LEU A 430 32.88 18.40 19.22
CA LEU A 430 33.12 18.33 20.65
C LEU A 430 32.86 19.73 21.22
N THR A 431 31.79 19.89 21.99
CA THR A 431 31.66 21.06 22.85
C THR A 431 32.77 20.98 23.88
N SER A 432 33.70 21.93 23.83
CA SER A 432 34.64 22.18 24.92
C SER A 432 33.82 22.56 26.14
N VAL A 433 33.66 21.63 27.08
CA VAL A 433 33.22 21.97 28.43
C VAL A 433 34.38 22.74 29.04
N ASN A 434 34.26 24.07 29.07
CA ASN A 434 35.12 24.95 29.86
C ASN A 434 34.76 24.87 31.33
#